data_AF-A0A3S4M7Q1-F1
#
_entry.id   AF-A0A3S4M7Q1-F1
#
_cell.length_a   1.000
_cell.length_b   1.000
_cell.length_c   1.000
_cell.angle_alpha   90.00
_cell.angle_beta   90.00
_cell.angle_gamma   90.00
#
_symmetry.space_group_name_H-M   'P 1'
#
loop_
_entity.id
_entity.type
_entity.pdbx_description
1 polymer ?
#
loop_
_entity_poly.entity_id
_entity_poly.type
_entity_poly.pdbx_seq_one_letter_code
_entity_poly.pdbx_strand_id
1 'polypeptide(L)'
;MKNIRLFLLLLLISGVLFSCEDILENKRLKEEQDNQTSPYMGRWVGTYTGSENGNLVLDIKKSGSVEVIRTINNTQDVYYTNLYGGAIYNTASPNSGFVLYGNMENHSGTWKMGDGSGNWSVTKQ
;
A
#
# COMPACT_ATOMS: atom_id res chain seq x y z
N MET A 1 -48.58 -36.04 -9.09
CA MET A 1 -48.16 -34.75 -8.50
C MET A 1 -47.12 -34.86 -7.36
N LYS A 2 -46.89 -36.02 -6.72
CA LYS A 2 -45.89 -36.17 -5.63
C LYS A 2 -44.42 -35.99 -6.07
N ASN A 3 -44.09 -36.35 -7.32
CA ASN A 3 -42.70 -36.40 -7.79
C ASN A 3 -42.14 -35.02 -8.19
N ILE A 4 -43.01 -34.04 -8.48
CA ILE A 4 -42.62 -32.66 -8.85
C ILE A 4 -42.11 -31.88 -7.63
N ARG A 5 -42.68 -32.11 -6.45
CA ARG A 5 -42.22 -31.48 -5.20
C ARG A 5 -40.85 -32.00 -4.77
N LEU A 6 -40.58 -33.29 -5.01
CA LEU A 6 -39.27 -33.90 -4.74
C LEU A 6 -38.19 -33.35 -5.69
N PHE A 7 -38.53 -33.16 -6.97
CA PHE A 7 -37.62 -32.60 -7.97
C PHE A 7 -37.25 -31.14 -7.68
N LEU A 8 -38.23 -30.32 -7.25
CA LEU A 8 -37.99 -28.93 -6.82
C LEU A 8 -37.10 -28.86 -5.57
N LEU A 9 -37.24 -29.81 -4.63
CA LEU A 9 -36.40 -29.88 -3.44
C LEU A 9 -34.93 -30.22 -3.78
N LEU A 10 -34.72 -31.16 -4.72
CA LEU A 10 -33.40 -31.54 -5.22
C LEU A 10 -32.71 -30.39 -5.98
N LEU A 11 -33.48 -29.61 -6.76
CA LEU A 11 -32.95 -28.46 -7.49
C LEU A 11 -32.51 -27.33 -6.53
N LEU A 12 -33.26 -27.08 -5.46
CA LEU A 12 -32.93 -26.11 -4.41
C LEU A 12 -31.65 -26.47 -3.63
N ILE A 13 -31.41 -27.76 -3.37
CA ILE A 13 -30.20 -28.23 -2.68
C ILE A 13 -28.96 -28.10 -3.58
N SER A 14 -29.11 -28.33 -4.90
CA SER A 14 -28.00 -28.20 -5.85
C SER A 14 -27.48 -26.76 -5.99
N GLY A 15 -28.34 -25.74 -5.82
CA GLY A 15 -27.95 -24.34 -5.94
C GLY A 15 -27.05 -23.82 -4.80
N VAL A 16 -27.03 -24.49 -3.65
CA VAL A 16 -26.22 -24.06 -2.47
C VAL A 16 -24.77 -24.52 -2.58
N LEU A 17 -24.47 -25.51 -3.44
CA LEU A 17 -23.11 -26.05 -3.58
C LEU A 17 -22.23 -25.21 -4.53
N PHE A 18 -22.83 -24.45 -5.45
CA PHE A 18 -22.07 -23.61 -6.41
C PHE A 18 -21.60 -22.27 -5.83
N SER A 19 -22.14 -21.81 -4.69
CA SER A 19 -21.74 -20.52 -4.08
C SER A 19 -20.57 -20.62 -3.11
N CYS A 20 -20.07 -21.82 -2.82
CA CYS A 20 -18.95 -22.00 -1.88
C CYS A 20 -17.57 -21.84 -2.54
N GLU A 21 -17.46 -22.08 -3.84
CA GLU A 21 -16.18 -22.00 -4.56
C GLU A 21 -15.63 -20.57 -4.57
N ASP A 22 -16.50 -19.58 -4.83
CA ASP A 22 -16.14 -18.15 -4.83
C ASP A 22 -15.62 -17.66 -3.47
N ILE A 23 -16.20 -18.14 -2.36
CA ILE A 23 -15.80 -17.72 -1.02
C ILE A 23 -14.43 -18.31 -0.64
N LEU A 24 -14.16 -19.55 -1.05
CA LEU A 24 -12.91 -20.23 -0.76
C LEU A 24 -11.75 -19.64 -1.58
N GLU A 25 -12.00 -19.29 -2.84
CA GLU A 25 -11.02 -18.65 -3.71
C GLU A 25 -10.60 -17.28 -3.18
N ASN A 26 -11.57 -16.45 -2.76
CA ASN A 26 -11.29 -15.14 -2.16
C ASN A 26 -10.45 -15.23 -0.87
N LYS A 27 -10.66 -16.26 -0.05
CA LYS A 27 -9.83 -16.49 1.14
C LYS A 27 -8.40 -16.85 0.77
N ARG A 28 -8.21 -17.75 -0.19
CA ARG A 28 -6.88 -18.16 -0.64
C ARG A 28 -6.11 -16.97 -1.25
N LEU A 29 -6.76 -16.16 -2.08
CA LEU A 29 -6.15 -14.95 -2.65
C LEU A 29 -5.73 -13.95 -1.57
N LYS A 30 -6.54 -13.80 -0.52
CA LYS A 30 -6.23 -12.93 0.60
C LYS A 30 -5.07 -13.48 1.43
N GLU A 31 -5.02 -14.78 1.69
CA GLU A 31 -3.90 -15.45 2.35
C GLU A 31 -2.60 -15.35 1.55
N GLU A 32 -2.67 -15.46 0.22
CA GLU A 32 -1.53 -15.26 -0.68
C GLU A 32 -1.04 -13.81 -0.65
N GLN A 33 -1.94 -12.82 -0.63
CA GLN A 33 -1.60 -11.41 -0.43
C GLN A 33 -0.98 -11.13 0.95
N ASP A 34 -1.55 -11.67 2.02
CA ASP A 34 -1.06 -11.49 3.39
C ASP A 34 0.32 -12.15 3.62
N ASN A 35 0.62 -13.19 2.84
CA ASN A 35 1.91 -13.88 2.88
C ASN A 35 3.00 -13.19 2.04
N GLN A 36 2.64 -12.35 1.07
CA GLN A 36 3.64 -11.57 0.33
C GLN A 36 4.34 -10.58 1.26
N THR A 37 5.67 -10.67 1.32
CA THR A 37 6.52 -9.73 2.03
C THR A 37 7.14 -8.78 1.03
N SER A 38 6.90 -7.48 1.19
CA SER A 38 7.58 -6.45 0.40
C SER A 38 9.10 -6.64 0.51
N PRO A 39 9.84 -6.73 -0.62
CA PRO A 39 11.29 -6.81 -0.58
C PRO A 39 11.94 -5.56 0.01
N TYR A 40 11.19 -4.45 0.04
CA TYR A 40 11.60 -3.17 0.58
C TYR A 40 11.25 -3.00 2.07
N MET A 41 10.72 -4.04 2.73
CA MET A 41 10.38 -4.00 4.15
C MET A 41 11.57 -3.54 5.01
N GLY A 42 11.27 -2.66 5.96
CA GLY A 42 12.23 -2.09 6.90
C GLY A 42 12.17 -0.57 6.96
N ARG A 43 13.09 -0.02 7.75
CA ARG A 43 13.23 1.42 7.96
C ARG A 43 14.30 1.98 7.05
N TRP A 44 13.95 3.02 6.30
CA TRP A 44 14.82 3.72 5.37
C TRP A 44 14.91 5.18 5.78
N VAL A 45 16.13 5.71 5.82
CA VAL A 45 16.41 7.05 6.32
C VAL A 45 17.24 7.81 5.30
N GLY A 46 16.92 9.09 5.11
CA GLY A 46 17.69 9.97 4.26
C GLY A 46 17.14 11.39 4.30
N THR A 47 17.19 12.06 3.15
CA THR A 47 16.85 13.47 3.04
C THR A 47 16.04 13.75 1.80
N TYR A 48 15.40 14.92 1.81
CA TYR A 48 14.87 15.54 0.61
C TYR A 48 15.42 16.96 0.50
N THR A 49 15.57 17.43 -0.72
CA THR A 49 16.19 18.72 -1.07
C THR A 49 15.42 19.40 -2.20
N GLY A 50 15.59 20.71 -2.38
CA GLY A 50 14.97 21.49 -3.47
C GLY A 50 14.44 22.83 -2.98
N SER A 51 13.16 23.11 -3.24
CA SER A 51 12.47 24.29 -2.69
C SER A 51 12.45 24.31 -1.16
N GLU A 52 12.54 23.14 -0.53
CA GLU A 52 12.71 22.94 0.91
C GLU A 52 13.64 21.75 1.14
N ASN A 53 14.36 21.75 2.27
CA ASN A 53 15.28 20.68 2.62
C ASN A 53 14.95 20.13 4.01
N GLY A 54 15.05 18.82 4.19
CA GLY A 54 14.84 18.19 5.49
C GLY A 54 15.14 16.70 5.49
N ASN A 55 14.83 16.07 6.62
CA ASN A 55 15.02 14.63 6.80
C ASN A 55 13.77 13.87 6.38
N LEU A 56 13.98 12.67 5.86
CA LEU A 56 12.92 11.77 5.42
C LEU A 56 13.16 10.37 5.99
N VAL A 57 12.09 9.77 6.51
CA VAL A 57 12.06 8.37 6.88
C VAL A 57 10.90 7.69 6.18
N LEU A 58 11.16 6.51 5.62
CA LEU A 58 10.16 5.60 5.09
C LEU A 58 10.20 4.31 5.92
N ASP A 59 9.15 4.02 6.67
CA ASP A 59 8.99 2.77 7.40
C ASP A 59 8.02 1.87 6.64
N ILE A 60 8.57 0.86 5.97
CA ILE A 60 7.85 -0.01 5.04
C ILE A 60 7.50 -1.31 5.76
N LYS A 61 6.19 -1.57 5.88
CA LYS A 61 5.65 -2.78 6.48
C LYS A 61 5.68 -3.95 5.51
N LYS A 62 5.48 -5.17 6.04
CA LYS A 62 5.43 -6.41 5.26
C LYS A 62 4.48 -6.30 4.05
N SER A 63 3.31 -5.67 4.25
CA SER A 63 2.28 -5.45 3.22
C SER A 63 2.68 -4.48 2.11
N GLY A 64 3.80 -3.76 2.23
CA GLY A 64 4.14 -2.65 1.34
C GLY A 64 3.49 -1.32 1.74
N SER A 65 2.73 -1.27 2.83
CA SER A 65 2.29 0.01 3.43
C SER A 65 3.49 0.77 3.97
N VAL A 66 3.49 2.08 3.76
CA VAL A 66 4.60 2.97 4.08
C VAL A 66 4.12 4.06 5.02
N GLU A 67 4.74 4.15 6.19
CA GLU A 67 4.67 5.35 7.03
C GLU A 67 5.79 6.30 6.59
N VAL A 68 5.41 7.50 6.16
CA VAL A 68 6.32 8.55 5.73
C VAL A 68 6.43 9.57 6.84
N ILE A 69 7.66 9.81 7.31
CA ILE A 69 7.95 10.81 8.34
C ILE A 69 8.91 11.84 7.75
N ARG A 70 8.42 13.05 7.55
CA ARG A 70 9.20 14.20 7.11
C ARG A 70 9.51 15.07 8.32
N THR A 71 10.77 15.49 8.48
CA THR A 71 11.16 16.40 9.58
C THR A 71 11.84 17.66 9.04
N ILE A 72 11.32 18.83 9.43
CA ILE A 72 11.89 20.16 9.14
C ILE A 72 11.95 20.94 10.44
N ASN A 73 13.10 21.53 10.79
CA ASN A 73 13.23 22.41 11.95
C ASN A 73 12.55 21.85 13.23
N ASN A 74 12.74 20.55 13.49
CA ASN A 74 12.13 19.78 14.60
C ASN A 74 10.60 19.61 14.56
N THR A 75 9.94 20.03 13.50
CA THR A 75 8.51 19.72 13.25
C THR A 75 8.41 18.49 12.35
N GLN A 76 7.55 17.56 12.74
CA GLN A 76 7.28 16.33 12.01
C GLN A 76 5.96 16.41 11.27
N ASP A 77 5.97 15.93 10.03
CA ASP A 77 4.78 15.63 9.25
C ASP A 77 4.78 14.13 8.96
N VAL A 78 3.71 13.45 9.38
CA VAL A 78 3.56 11.99 9.29
C VAL A 78 2.32 11.67 8.49
N TYR A 79 2.46 10.81 7.48
CA TYR A 79 1.35 10.34 6.67
C TYR A 79 1.63 8.94 6.11
N TYR A 80 0.61 8.32 5.52
CA TYR A 80 0.66 6.94 5.06
C TYR A 80 0.44 6.83 3.56
N THR A 81 1.21 5.95 2.91
CA THR A 81 1.05 5.59 1.50
C THR A 81 1.32 4.09 1.30
N ASN A 82 1.35 3.61 0.07
CA ASN A 82 1.63 2.21 -0.27
C ASN A 82 2.66 2.12 -1.40
N LEU A 83 3.31 0.95 -1.49
CA LEU A 83 4.13 0.57 -2.63
C LEU A 83 3.33 -0.30 -3.60
N TYR A 84 3.53 -0.07 -4.89
CA TYR A 84 3.06 -0.94 -5.97
C TYR A 84 4.24 -1.33 -6.86
N GLY A 85 4.68 -2.58 -6.76
CA GLY A 85 5.88 -3.04 -7.48
C GLY A 85 7.16 -2.27 -7.15
N GLY A 86 7.22 -1.64 -5.96
CA GLY A 86 8.33 -0.78 -5.53
C GLY A 86 8.16 0.70 -5.84
N ALA A 87 7.21 1.09 -6.69
CA ALA A 87 6.87 2.50 -6.89
C ALA A 87 6.05 3.03 -5.70
N ILE A 88 6.36 4.24 -5.25
CA ILE A 88 5.61 4.91 -4.18
C ILE A 88 4.31 5.47 -4.76
N TYR A 89 3.19 5.15 -4.14
CA TYR A 89 1.91 5.76 -4.48
C TYR A 89 1.88 7.23 -4.04
N ASN A 90 1.37 8.10 -4.90
CA ASN A 90 1.44 9.56 -4.80
C ASN A 90 0.37 10.14 -3.88
N THR A 91 0.28 9.64 -2.64
CA THR A 91 -0.58 10.20 -1.60
C THR A 91 -0.01 11.53 -1.11
N ALA A 92 -0.87 12.55 -1.00
CA ALA A 92 -0.53 13.80 -0.35
C ALA A 92 -0.66 13.69 1.17
N SER A 93 0.32 14.25 1.89
CA SER A 93 0.17 14.47 3.32
C SER A 93 -1.08 15.31 3.60
N PRO A 94 -1.95 14.90 4.53
CA PRO A 94 -3.12 15.69 4.91
C PRO A 94 -2.76 16.99 5.62
N ASN A 95 -1.55 17.09 6.20
CA ASN A 95 -1.13 18.28 6.95
C ASN A 95 -0.42 19.32 6.08
N SER A 96 0.40 18.86 5.12
CA SER A 96 1.27 19.74 4.34
C SER A 96 1.00 19.73 2.83
N GLY A 97 0.26 18.73 2.32
CA GLY A 97 0.12 18.51 0.89
C GLY A 97 1.40 17.97 0.21
N PHE A 98 2.40 17.54 0.99
CA PHE A 98 3.62 16.95 0.47
C PHE A 98 3.37 15.58 -0.15
N VAL A 99 3.85 15.38 -1.37
CA VAL A 99 3.70 14.15 -2.15
C VAL A 99 5.07 13.64 -2.56
N LEU A 100 5.35 12.37 -2.29
CA LEU A 100 6.52 11.66 -2.82
C LEU A 100 6.19 11.01 -4.18
N TYR A 101 7.15 11.09 -5.09
CA TYR A 101 7.20 10.37 -6.35
C TYR A 101 8.53 9.63 -6.42
N GLY A 102 8.54 8.41 -6.97
CA GLY A 102 9.77 7.64 -7.14
C GLY A 102 9.56 6.18 -6.79
N ASN A 103 10.67 5.49 -6.57
CA ASN A 103 10.63 4.05 -6.33
C ASN A 103 11.71 3.61 -5.35
N MET A 104 11.46 2.46 -4.73
CA MET A 104 12.36 1.82 -3.77
C MET A 104 13.43 0.94 -4.43
N GLU A 105 13.43 0.76 -5.75
CA GLU A 105 14.52 0.08 -6.47
C GLU A 105 15.76 0.99 -6.56
N ASN A 106 15.55 2.28 -6.82
CA ASN A 106 16.56 3.34 -6.86
C ASN A 106 16.73 4.02 -5.49
N HIS A 107 15.88 3.69 -4.51
CA HIS A 107 15.82 4.32 -3.18
C HIS A 107 15.75 5.85 -3.22
N SER A 108 15.14 6.40 -4.27
CA SER A 108 15.16 7.84 -4.57
C SER A 108 14.02 8.25 -5.51
N GLY A 109 13.81 9.57 -5.62
CA GLY A 109 12.83 10.15 -6.50
C GLY A 109 12.67 11.65 -6.32
N THR A 110 11.47 12.16 -6.62
CA THR A 110 11.12 13.58 -6.51
C THR A 110 9.98 13.80 -5.52
N TRP A 111 9.80 15.04 -5.09
CA TRP A 111 8.68 15.44 -4.25
C TRP A 111 8.03 16.72 -4.78
N LYS A 112 6.76 16.92 -4.42
CA LYS A 112 6.03 18.17 -4.66
C LYS A 112 5.21 18.58 -3.44
N MET A 113 5.04 19.89 -3.27
CA MET A 113 4.17 20.50 -2.26
C MET A 113 3.78 21.91 -2.72
N GLY A 114 2.53 22.10 -3.15
CA GLY A 114 2.12 23.33 -3.84
C GLY A 114 2.98 23.57 -5.09
N ASP A 115 3.57 24.76 -5.19
CA ASP A 115 4.52 25.13 -6.26
C ASP A 115 5.96 24.65 -5.98
N GLY A 116 6.22 24.15 -4.77
CA GLY A 116 7.53 23.65 -4.37
C GLY A 116 7.81 22.24 -4.89
N SER A 117 9.07 21.97 -5.20
CA SER A 117 9.49 20.64 -5.64
C SER A 117 10.97 20.36 -5.36
N GLY A 118 11.37 19.10 -5.52
CA GLY A 118 12.76 18.72 -5.41
C GLY A 118 12.97 17.22 -5.46
N ASN A 119 14.11 16.76 -4.93
CA ASN A 119 14.54 15.37 -4.97
C ASN A 119 14.63 14.78 -3.56
N TRP A 120 14.49 13.47 -3.43
CA TRP A 120 14.74 12.74 -2.19
C TRP A 120 15.53 11.47 -2.45
N SER A 121 16.24 11.01 -1.43
CA SER A 121 16.99 9.76 -1.43
C SER A 121 17.09 9.19 -0.03
N VAL A 122 17.01 7.87 0.10
CA VAL A 122 17.09 7.16 1.38
C VAL A 122 18.04 5.97 1.30
N THR A 123 18.55 5.56 2.46
CA THR A 123 19.35 4.35 2.64
C THR A 123 18.74 3.49 3.74
N LYS A 124 18.91 2.17 3.64
CA LYS A 124 18.40 1.25 4.67
C LYS A 124 19.17 1.48 5.98
N GLN A 125 18.45 1.51 7.10
CA GLN A 125 19.01 1.59 8.44
C GLN A 125 19.39 0.21 8.98
#